data_AF-V5G7Z0-F1
#
_entry.id   AF-V5G7Z0-F1
#
_cell.length_a   1.000
_cell.length_b   1.000
_cell.length_c   1.000
_cell.angle_alpha   90.00
_cell.angle_beta   90.00
_cell.angle_gamma   90.00
#
_symmetry.space_group_name_H-M   'P 1'
#
loop_
_entity.id
_entity.type
_entity.pdbx_description
1 polymer ?
#
loop_
_entity_poly.entity_id
_entity_poly.type
_entity_poly.pdbx_seq_one_letter_code
_entity_poly.pdbx_strand_id
1 'polypeptide(L)'
;MKGDKISFEAKKDLLIAHFGETYLKKHKNDRIIYACSNRMRELARLLICYRTVTNNEEVSFKEILHPKNFDVLSAARAIVGYDPLTKTFKSPSLAIHLGTSLKLACDELTHL
;
A
#
# COMPACT_ATOMS: atom_id res chain seq x y z
N MET A 1 -9.60 1.63 -12.19
CA MET A 1 -8.58 2.57 -11.68
C MET A 1 -8.24 3.57 -12.77
N LYS A 2 -8.01 4.85 -12.45
CA LYS A 2 -7.47 5.84 -13.39
C LYS A 2 -6.07 5.39 -13.86
N GLY A 3 -5.80 5.51 -15.17
CA GLY A 3 -4.50 5.16 -15.76
C GLY A 3 -3.43 6.18 -15.39
N ASP A 4 -2.51 5.78 -14.52
CA ASP A 4 -1.31 6.51 -14.10
C ASP A 4 -0.24 5.56 -13.56
N LYS A 5 0.95 6.08 -13.25
CA LYS A 5 2.08 5.30 -12.69
C LYS A 5 1.67 4.48 -11.47
N ILE A 6 0.84 5.04 -10.58
CA ILE A 6 0.39 4.34 -9.37
C ILE A 6 -0.46 3.12 -9.74
N SER A 7 -1.40 3.28 -10.67
CA SER A 7 -2.23 2.17 -11.13
C SER A 7 -1.43 1.10 -11.89
N PHE A 8 -0.35 1.50 -12.57
CA PHE A 8 0.55 0.58 -13.25
C PHE A 8 1.31 -0.26 -12.23
N GLU A 9 1.98 0.37 -11.26
CA GLU A 9 2.70 -0.35 -10.20
C GLU A 9 1.78 -1.26 -9.38
N ALA A 10 0.57 -0.79 -9.07
CA ALA A 10 -0.42 -1.59 -8.34
C ALA A 10 -0.85 -2.87 -9.06
N LYS A 11 -0.94 -2.84 -10.39
CA LYS A 11 -1.32 -4.00 -11.21
C LYS A 11 -0.14 -4.89 -11.57
N LYS A 12 1.07 -4.30 -11.63
CA LYS A 12 2.33 -5.02 -11.91
C LYS A 12 2.77 -5.85 -10.72
N ASP A 13 2.61 -5.34 -9.50
CA ASP A 13 2.99 -6.06 -8.28
C ASP A 13 2.02 -7.21 -7.98
N LEU A 14 2.57 -8.42 -7.83
CA LEU A 14 1.79 -9.65 -7.64
C LEU A 14 0.93 -9.62 -6.37
N LEU A 15 1.49 -9.17 -5.26
CA LEU A 15 0.79 -9.17 -3.97
C LEU A 15 -0.30 -8.10 -3.94
N ILE A 16 -0.03 -6.91 -4.48
CA ILE A 16 -1.04 -5.84 -4.58
C ILE A 16 -2.19 -6.26 -5.50
N ALA A 17 -1.87 -6.89 -6.64
CA ALA A 17 -2.87 -7.40 -7.57
C ALA A 17 -3.75 -8.50 -6.92
N HIS A 18 -3.14 -9.46 -6.23
CA HIS A 18 -3.85 -10.53 -5.53
C HIS A 18 -4.74 -9.98 -4.40
N PHE A 19 -4.23 -9.04 -3.61
CA PHE A 19 -5.02 -8.34 -2.60
C PHE A 19 -6.29 -7.72 -3.20
N GLY A 20 -6.16 -7.06 -4.36
CA GLY A 20 -7.28 -6.46 -5.07
C GLY A 20 -8.31 -7.50 -5.53
N GLU A 21 -7.84 -8.62 -6.07
CA GLU A 21 -8.68 -9.73 -6.51
C GLU A 21 -9.46 -10.33 -5.34
N THR A 22 -8.79 -10.70 -4.25
CA THR A 22 -9.44 -11.28 -3.07
C THR A 22 -10.44 -10.31 -2.44
N TYR A 23 -10.10 -9.02 -2.39
CA TYR A 23 -11.00 -7.98 -1.86
C TYR A 23 -12.29 -7.86 -2.70
N LEU A 24 -12.19 -7.92 -4.03
CA LEU A 24 -13.38 -7.92 -4.90
C LEU A 24 -14.20 -9.21 -4.76
N LYS A 25 -13.56 -10.38 -4.63
CA LYS A 25 -14.28 -11.66 -4.44
C LYS A 25 -15.08 -11.70 -3.12
N LYS A 26 -14.53 -11.13 -2.05
CA LYS A 26 -15.18 -11.06 -0.72
C LYS A 26 -16.42 -10.14 -0.71
N HIS A 27 -16.56 -9.22 -1.66
CA HIS A 27 -17.58 -8.18 -1.63
C HIS A 27 -18.33 -8.06 -2.98
N LYS A 28 -19.64 -8.33 -2.99
CA LYS A 28 -20.46 -8.34 -4.21
C LYS A 28 -21.14 -7.01 -4.58
N ASN A 29 -20.68 -5.88 -4.04
CA ASN A 29 -21.32 -4.57 -4.24
C ASN A 29 -20.48 -3.68 -5.14
N ASP A 30 -21.07 -3.05 -6.17
CA ASP A 30 -20.39 -2.16 -7.12
C ASP A 30 -19.59 -1.03 -6.47
N ARG A 31 -20.05 -0.52 -5.32
CA ARG A 31 -19.33 0.52 -4.55
C ARG A 31 -17.96 0.05 -4.07
N ILE A 32 -17.75 -1.27 -3.95
CA ILE A 32 -16.50 -1.86 -3.49
C ILE A 32 -15.36 -1.67 -4.50
N ILE A 33 -15.68 -1.49 -5.79
CA ILE A 33 -14.67 -1.34 -6.86
C ILE A 33 -13.83 -0.08 -6.62
N TYR A 34 -14.47 1.01 -6.21
CA TYR A 34 -13.78 2.26 -5.88
C TYR A 34 -12.93 2.13 -4.61
N ALA A 35 -13.45 1.45 -3.59
CA ALA A 35 -12.72 1.16 -2.36
C ALA A 35 -11.49 0.28 -2.62
N CYS A 36 -11.64 -0.77 -3.44
CA CYS A 36 -10.56 -1.65 -3.87
C CYS A 36 -9.48 -0.86 -4.61
N SER A 37 -9.90 -0.08 -5.61
CA SER A 37 -9.03 0.80 -6.39
C SER A 37 -8.23 1.74 -5.48
N ASN A 38 -8.87 2.35 -4.47
CA ASN A 38 -8.18 3.26 -3.56
C ASN A 38 -7.14 2.53 -2.69
N ARG A 39 -7.51 1.37 -2.10
CA ARG A 39 -6.60 0.57 -1.28
C ARG A 39 -5.39 0.07 -2.08
N MET A 40 -5.60 -0.47 -3.27
CA MET A 40 -4.50 -0.87 -4.16
C MET A 40 -3.56 0.29 -4.48
N ARG A 41 -4.11 1.50 -4.70
CA ARG A 41 -3.31 2.71 -4.96
C ARG A 41 -2.56 3.20 -3.73
N GLU A 42 -3.08 2.99 -2.52
CA GLU A 42 -2.38 3.31 -1.27
C GLU A 42 -1.17 2.40 -1.09
N LEU A 43 -1.34 1.08 -1.29
CA LEU A 43 -0.22 0.11 -1.23
C LEU A 43 0.84 0.42 -2.29
N ALA A 44 0.45 0.72 -3.52
CA ALA A 44 1.39 1.10 -4.58
C ALA A 44 2.10 2.43 -4.30
N ARG A 45 1.44 3.41 -3.69
CA ARG A 45 2.09 4.65 -3.24
C ARG A 45 3.14 4.39 -2.18
N LEU A 46 2.87 3.50 -1.23
CA LEU A 46 3.86 3.09 -0.25
C LEU A 46 5.06 2.41 -0.91
N LEU A 47 4.83 1.49 -1.86
CA LEU A 47 5.90 0.82 -2.61
C LEU A 47 6.79 1.81 -3.35
N ILE A 48 6.19 2.73 -4.12
CA ILE A 48 6.92 3.76 -4.86
C ILE A 48 7.73 4.65 -3.91
N CYS A 49 7.14 5.04 -2.78
CA CYS A 49 7.84 5.85 -1.78
C CYS A 49 9.01 5.08 -1.16
N TYR A 50 8.83 3.81 -0.82
CA TYR A 50 9.89 2.95 -0.31
C TYR A 50 11.06 2.87 -1.29
N ARG A 51 10.78 2.55 -2.56
CA ARG A 51 11.79 2.50 -3.64
C ARG A 51 12.61 3.78 -3.74
N THR A 52 11.94 4.93 -3.58
CA THR A 52 12.57 6.26 -3.61
C THR A 52 13.45 6.50 -2.37
N VAL A 53 12.99 6.11 -1.18
CA VAL A 53 13.74 6.29 0.07
C VAL A 53 14.97 5.38 0.13
N THR A 54 14.88 4.15 -0.39
CA THR A 54 15.96 3.15 -0.32
C THR A 54 16.79 3.06 -1.59
N ASN A 55 16.50 3.85 -2.63
CA ASN A 55 17.09 3.76 -3.97
C ASN A 55 17.09 2.33 -4.54
N ASN A 56 16.01 1.57 -4.32
CA ASN A 56 15.88 0.20 -4.80
C ASN A 56 14.60 0.06 -5.62
N GLU A 57 14.70 0.18 -6.95
CA GLU A 57 13.53 0.23 -7.84
C GLU A 57 12.86 -1.14 -8.06
N GLU A 58 13.61 -2.24 -7.90
CA GLU A 58 13.15 -3.59 -8.22
C GLU A 58 12.48 -4.32 -7.06
N VAL A 59 12.53 -3.76 -5.84
CA VAL A 59 11.91 -4.38 -4.67
C VAL A 59 10.39 -4.52 -4.86
N SER A 60 9.89 -5.69 -4.50
CA SER A 60 8.46 -6.05 -4.54
C SER A 60 7.74 -5.66 -3.25
N PHE A 61 6.41 -5.57 -3.30
CA PHE A 61 5.62 -5.28 -2.10
C PHE A 61 5.78 -6.37 -1.03
N LYS A 62 5.93 -7.64 -1.43
CA LYS A 62 6.19 -8.76 -0.50
C LYS A 62 7.48 -8.55 0.30
N GLU A 63 8.54 -8.08 -0.35
CA GLU A 63 9.83 -7.88 0.32
C GLU A 63 9.77 -6.76 1.35
N ILE A 64 9.11 -5.64 1.06
CA ILE A 64 9.06 -4.50 2.00
C ILE A 64 8.26 -4.81 3.28
N LEU A 65 7.46 -5.88 3.28
CA LEU A 65 6.72 -6.34 4.46
C LEU A 65 7.57 -7.20 5.41
N HIS A 66 8.76 -7.63 4.99
CA HIS A 66 9.66 -8.37 5.86
C HIS A 66 10.21 -7.47 6.98
N PRO A 67 10.28 -7.91 8.25
CA PRO A 67 10.79 -7.09 9.36
C PRO A 67 12.21 -6.52 9.19
N LYS A 68 12.99 -7.06 8.24
CA LYS A 68 14.35 -6.59 7.93
C LYS A 68 14.33 -5.26 7.17
N ASN A 69 13.20 -4.92 6.57
CA ASN A 69 12.97 -3.75 5.72
C ASN A 69 12.14 -2.70 6.48
N PHE A 70 12.55 -2.38 7.71
CA PHE A 70 11.80 -1.47 8.59
C PHE A 70 11.74 -0.01 8.06
N ASP A 71 12.54 0.32 7.05
CA ASP A 71 12.46 1.57 6.28
C ASP A 71 11.06 1.82 5.67
N VAL A 72 10.23 0.78 5.60
CA VAL A 72 8.80 0.90 5.27
C VAL A 72 8.05 1.86 6.20
N LEU A 73 8.48 2.01 7.46
CA LEU A 73 7.91 3.00 8.37
C LEU A 73 8.24 4.43 7.93
N SER A 74 9.46 4.67 7.43
CA SER A 74 9.88 5.97 6.91
C SER A 74 9.07 6.34 5.67
N ALA A 75 8.89 5.39 4.74
CA ALA A 75 8.03 5.56 3.58
C ALA A 75 6.56 5.80 3.97
N ALA A 76 6.04 5.05 4.95
CA ALA A 76 4.68 5.23 5.47
C ALA A 76 4.49 6.64 6.06
N ARG A 77 5.42 7.09 6.90
CA ARG A 77 5.42 8.44 7.48
C ARG A 77 5.44 9.54 6.42
N ALA A 78 6.24 9.36 5.37
CA ALA A 78 6.31 10.30 4.26
C ALA A 78 4.96 10.42 3.53
N ILE A 79 4.30 9.29 3.20
CA ILE A 79 3.03 9.33 2.45
C ILE A 79 1.85 9.88 3.27
N VAL A 80 1.85 9.71 4.59
CA VAL A 80 0.82 10.27 5.48
C VAL A 80 1.10 11.71 5.90
N GLY A 81 2.30 12.22 5.57
CA GLY A 81 2.78 13.55 5.97
C GLY A 81 2.91 13.68 7.48
N TYR A 82 3.58 12.72 8.13
CA TYR A 82 3.90 12.80 9.56
C TYR A 82 4.96 13.87 9.81
N ASP A 83 4.67 14.81 10.70
CA ASP A 83 5.60 15.83 11.18
C ASP A 83 6.17 15.41 12.55
N PRO A 84 7.50 15.15 12.66
CA PRO A 84 8.12 14.74 13.91
C PRO A 84 8.17 15.85 14.98
N LEU A 85 8.11 17.12 14.60
CA LEU A 85 8.17 18.26 15.53
C LEU A 85 6.83 18.44 16.23
N THR A 86 5.74 18.49 15.45
CA THR A 86 4.38 18.67 15.98
C THR A 86 3.70 17.36 16.37
N LYS A 87 4.28 16.21 15.97
CA LYS A 87 3.70 14.86 16.13
C LYS A 87 2.32 14.73 15.50
N THR A 88 2.09 15.43 14.39
CA THR A 88 0.81 15.44 13.66
C THR A 88 0.92 14.73 12.31
N PHE A 89 -0.23 14.39 11.74
CA PHE A 89 -0.33 13.80 10.41
C PHE A 89 -1.09 14.75 9.50
N LYS A 90 -0.57 15.04 8.31
CA LYS A 90 -1.30 15.79 7.26
C LYS A 90 -2.56 15.06 6.83
N SER A 91 -2.51 13.73 6.78
CA SER A 91 -3.64 12.86 6.42
C SER A 91 -3.88 11.78 7.48
N PRO A 92 -4.53 12.11 8.62
CA PRO A 92 -4.77 11.14 9.70
C PRO A 92 -5.58 9.92 9.26
N SER A 93 -6.62 10.12 8.44
CA SER A 93 -7.44 9.02 7.91
C SER A 93 -6.61 8.05 7.07
N LEU A 94 -5.65 8.55 6.28
CA LEU A 94 -4.75 7.70 5.50
C LEU A 94 -3.84 6.88 6.40
N ALA A 95 -3.33 7.43 7.50
CA ALA A 95 -2.50 6.68 8.45
C ALA A 95 -3.26 5.47 9.04
N ILE A 96 -4.54 5.67 9.40
CA ILE A 96 -5.40 4.59 9.93
C ILE A 96 -5.69 3.55 8.85
N HIS A 97 -6.10 3.99 7.65
CA HIS A 97 -6.45 3.09 6.55
C HIS A 97 -5.25 2.29 6.05
N LEU A 98 -4.07 2.90 6.01
CA LEU A 98 -2.83 2.27 5.57
C LEU A 98 -2.46 1.11 6.48
N GLY A 99 -2.51 1.29 7.80
CA GLY A 99 -2.24 0.21 8.76
C GLY A 99 -3.20 -0.97 8.58
N THR A 100 -4.49 -0.69 8.33
CA THR A 100 -5.48 -1.73 8.05
C THR A 100 -5.20 -2.46 6.74
N SER A 101 -4.88 -1.72 5.67
CA SER A 101 -4.57 -2.30 4.35
C SER A 101 -3.28 -3.13 4.39
N LEU A 102 -2.26 -2.71 5.14
CA LEU A 102 -1.02 -3.46 5.35
C LEU A 102 -1.27 -4.78 6.07
N LYS A 103 -2.06 -4.75 7.15
CA LYS A 103 -2.44 -5.98 7.87
C LYS A 103 -3.11 -6.98 6.93
N LEU A 104 -4.10 -6.52 6.16
CA LEU A 104 -4.79 -7.37 5.20
C LEU A 104 -3.84 -7.90 4.11
N ALA A 105 -2.93 -7.07 3.59
CA ALA A 105 -1.93 -7.54 2.61
C ALA A 105 -0.99 -8.62 3.19
N CYS A 106 -0.62 -8.50 4.47
CA CYS A 106 0.14 -9.55 5.18
C CYS A 106 -0.66 -10.84 5.36
N ASP A 107 -1.97 -10.74 5.59
CA ASP A 107 -2.83 -11.94 5.68
C ASP A 107 -2.90 -12.66 4.33
N GLU A 108 -3.06 -11.91 3.22
CA GLU A 108 -3.07 -12.47 1.86
C GLU A 108 -1.73 -13.12 1.46
N LEU A 109 -0.62 -12.68 2.05
CA LEU A 109 0.71 -13.28 1.89
C LEU A 109 0.76 -14.75 2.35
N THR A 110 -0.08 -15.15 3.30
CA THR A 110 -0.14 -16.56 3.75
C THR A 110 -0.71 -17.49 2.69
N HIS A 111 -1.33 -16.94 1.64
CA HIS A 111 -1.93 -17.67 0.53
C HIS A 111 -1.09 -17.62 -0.76
N LEU A 112 0.10 -17.00 -0.73
CA LEU A 112 1.01 -16.73 -1.87
C LEU A 112 2.48 -17.18 -1.64
#